data_AF-A0A417F8A2-F1
#
_entry.id   AF-A0A417F8A2-F1
#
_cell.length_a   1.000
_cell.length_b   1.000
_cell.length_c   1.000
_cell.angle_alpha   90.00
_cell.angle_beta   90.00
_cell.angle_gamma   90.00
#
_symmetry.space_group_name_H-M   'P 1'
#
loop_
_entity.id
_entity.type
_entity.pdbx_description
1 polymer ?
#
loop_
_entity_poly.entity_id
_entity_poly.type
_entity_poly.pdbx_seq_one_letter_code
_entity_poly.pdbx_strand_id
1 'polypeptide(L)'
;MNCTILQGDALELLRTLPPESVHTCVTSPPYYNLRDYGVEGQIGNEGSVEEYLQALVAVFREVRRVLHPNGTLWVNVGDSYATNSGNQPPTNTRNSCGHTAKRVPQGYKKKDLIGIPWQLAFALRADGWYLRQDIIWQKPNCMPESVNDRCTKSHEYIFLLSKSAHYYFNAAAISEPVTSAKGNARTFRGGGAYTGGRSHDNSAQVERESHGNAENKTGRRSKRSVWSVSTNGFRSAHFAVFPEKLIEPCILAGCPEGGVVLDPFAGSGTAGVVAKRMGRGFVGCEIVPSYVEMAARRIAEVERNE
;
A
#
# COMPACT_ATOMS: atom_id res chain seq x y z
N MET A 1 24.12 5.89 -4.40
CA MET A 1 22.82 6.40 -3.91
C MET A 1 22.71 6.05 -2.45
N ASN A 2 22.25 6.99 -1.63
CA ASN A 2 22.25 6.82 -0.18
C ASN A 2 20.98 6.05 0.24
N CYS A 3 21.17 5.00 1.03
CA CYS A 3 20.10 4.28 1.72
C CYS A 3 20.38 4.33 3.22
N THR A 4 19.43 4.81 4.01
CA THR A 4 19.61 5.02 5.45
C THR A 4 18.39 4.52 6.22
N ILE A 5 18.63 3.87 7.36
CA ILE A 5 17.61 3.55 8.34
C ILE A 5 17.86 4.41 9.58
N LEU A 6 16.83 5.11 10.02
CA LEU A 6 16.81 5.91 11.23
C LEU A 6 16.11 5.11 12.34
N GLN A 7 16.75 5.01 13.49
CA GLN A 7 16.18 4.33 14.66
C GLN A 7 15.38 5.31 15.51
N GLY A 8 14.10 5.01 15.78
CA GLY A 8 13.25 5.83 16.63
C GLY A 8 11.78 5.84 16.21
N ASP A 9 10.99 6.67 16.90
CA ASP A 9 9.59 6.90 16.56
C ASP A 9 9.46 7.56 15.18
N ALA A 10 8.53 7.07 14.36
CA ALA A 10 8.34 7.53 13.00
C ALA A 10 7.95 9.01 12.92
N LEU A 11 7.06 9.49 13.80
CA LEU A 11 6.60 10.86 13.79
C LEU A 11 7.73 11.83 14.16
N GLU A 12 8.48 11.51 15.21
CA GLU A 12 9.61 12.35 15.64
C GLU A 12 10.74 12.37 14.60
N LEU A 13 11.09 11.21 14.02
CA LEU A 13 12.12 11.14 12.98
C LEU A 13 11.72 11.91 11.72
N LEU A 14 10.47 11.79 11.27
CA LEU A 14 10.00 12.53 10.09
C LEU A 14 10.13 14.05 10.28
N ARG A 15 9.90 14.58 11.48
CA ARG A 15 10.08 16.02 11.79
C ARG A 15 11.51 16.51 11.57
N THR A 16 12.50 15.63 11.69
CA THR A 16 13.91 15.96 11.45
C THR A 16 14.26 16.05 9.96
N LEU A 17 13.45 15.42 9.09
CA LEU A 17 13.70 15.43 7.66
C LEU A 17 13.28 16.77 7.02
N PRO A 18 14.08 17.29 6.06
CA PRO A 18 13.73 18.51 5.36
C PRO A 18 12.43 18.33 4.55
N PRO A 19 11.62 19.39 4.41
CA PRO A 19 10.47 19.35 3.51
C PRO A 19 10.92 19.04 2.07
N GLU A 20 10.03 18.40 1.30
CA GLU A 20 10.25 18.13 -0.14
C GLU A 20 11.54 17.35 -0.49
N SER A 21 12.02 16.52 0.44
CA SER A 21 13.27 15.77 0.33
C SER A 21 13.14 14.35 -0.23
N VAL A 22 11.91 13.82 -0.33
CA VAL A 22 11.65 12.47 -0.86
C VAL A 22 10.60 12.50 -1.97
N HIS A 23 10.61 11.50 -2.85
CA HIS A 23 9.79 11.49 -4.06
C HIS A 23 8.54 10.62 -3.93
N THR A 24 8.66 9.48 -3.25
CA THR A 24 7.53 8.59 -2.98
C THR A 24 7.66 8.00 -1.59
N CYS A 25 6.52 7.75 -0.95
CA CYS A 25 6.44 6.94 0.26
C CYS A 25 5.75 5.62 -0.08
N VAL A 26 6.37 4.49 0.26
CA VAL A 26 5.80 3.14 0.07
C VAL A 26 5.93 2.41 1.38
N THR A 27 4.80 2.09 2.01
CA THR A 27 4.81 1.61 3.39
C THR A 27 3.63 0.69 3.70
N SER A 28 3.75 -0.01 4.83
CA SER A 28 2.68 -0.74 5.49
C SER A 28 2.76 -0.44 6.99
N PRO A 29 1.85 0.38 7.54
CA PRO A 29 1.87 0.71 8.95
C PRO A 29 1.59 -0.52 9.83
N PRO A 30 1.94 -0.49 11.13
CA PRO A 30 1.46 -1.47 12.09
C PRO A 30 -0.06 -1.60 12.03
N TYR A 31 -0.60 -2.82 11.90
CA TYR A 31 -2.05 -3.03 11.78
C TYR A 31 -2.72 -2.98 13.16
N TYR A 32 -3.86 -2.31 13.22
CA TYR A 32 -4.66 -2.15 14.44
C TYR A 32 -4.90 -3.48 15.19
N ASN A 33 -4.44 -3.51 16.43
CA ASN A 33 -4.49 -4.59 17.41
C ASN A 33 -3.93 -5.93 16.91
N LEU A 34 -2.96 -5.92 15.97
CA LEU A 34 -2.43 -7.16 15.42
C LEU A 34 -1.22 -7.70 16.18
N ARG A 35 -0.26 -6.82 16.51
CA ARG A 35 1.05 -7.17 17.05
C ARG A 35 1.43 -6.26 18.20
N ASP A 36 2.14 -6.85 19.15
CA ASP A 36 2.85 -6.13 20.19
C ASP A 36 4.35 -6.28 19.97
N TYR A 37 5.03 -5.17 19.70
CA TYR A 37 6.47 -5.11 19.47
C TYR A 37 7.26 -4.88 20.76
N GLY A 38 6.58 -4.66 21.90
CA GLY A 38 7.21 -4.51 23.21
C GLY A 38 8.04 -3.23 23.34
N VAL A 39 7.71 -2.20 22.56
CA VAL A 39 8.41 -0.90 22.58
C VAL A 39 7.42 0.21 22.88
N GLU A 40 7.86 1.18 23.68
CA GLU A 40 7.09 2.39 23.96
C GLU A 40 6.90 3.22 22.68
N GLY A 41 5.72 3.81 22.51
CA GLY A 41 5.40 4.61 21.33
C GLY A 41 5.00 3.82 20.08
N GLN A 42 4.90 2.48 20.14
CA GLN A 42 4.42 1.71 18.99
C GLN A 42 2.98 2.08 18.62
N ILE A 43 2.74 2.23 17.32
CA ILE A 43 1.40 2.38 16.75
C ILE A 43 0.74 1.00 16.62
N GLY A 44 -0.59 0.95 16.77
CA GLY A 44 -1.39 -0.26 16.55
C GLY A 44 -1.96 -0.88 17.83
N ASN A 45 -1.66 -0.34 19.01
CA ASN A 45 -2.19 -0.80 20.31
C ASN A 45 -3.01 0.28 21.05
N GLU A 46 -3.51 1.27 20.32
CA GLU A 46 -4.33 2.35 20.85
C GLU A 46 -5.65 1.82 21.44
N GLY A 47 -6.24 2.59 22.36
CA GLY A 47 -7.46 2.18 23.08
C GLY A 47 -8.71 2.18 22.20
N SER A 48 -8.67 2.91 21.09
CA SER A 48 -9.76 3.02 20.13
C SER A 48 -9.27 3.02 18.68
N VAL A 49 -10.19 2.76 17.76
CA VAL A 49 -9.91 2.83 16.31
C VAL A 49 -9.57 4.27 15.92
N GLU A 50 -10.24 5.24 16.53
CA GLU A 50 -10.09 6.67 16.27
C GLU A 50 -8.69 7.16 16.67
N GLU A 51 -8.19 6.78 17.85
CA GLU A 51 -6.83 7.11 18.29
C GLU A 51 -5.76 6.52 17.35
N TYR A 52 -5.92 5.26 16.94
CA TYR A 52 -5.04 4.61 15.96
C TYR A 52 -5.03 5.37 14.62
N LEU A 53 -6.21 5.74 14.11
CA LEU A 53 -6.32 6.52 12.87
C LEU A 53 -5.69 7.90 13.02
N GLN A 54 -5.87 8.57 14.17
CA GLN A 54 -5.25 9.87 14.45
C GLN A 54 -3.72 9.79 14.49
N ALA A 55 -3.16 8.76 15.11
CA ALA A 55 -1.73 8.51 15.13
C ALA A 55 -1.15 8.35 13.72
N LEU A 56 -1.80 7.52 12.89
CA LEU A 56 -1.41 7.35 11.49
C LEU A 56 -1.56 8.64 10.67
N VAL A 57 -2.67 9.38 10.85
CA VAL A 57 -2.86 10.67 10.17
C VAL A 57 -1.75 11.66 10.54
N ALA A 58 -1.30 11.69 11.80
CA ALA A 58 -0.18 12.54 12.22
C ALA A 58 1.12 12.18 11.50
N VAL A 59 1.46 10.89 11.42
CA VAL A 59 2.63 10.40 10.65
C VAL A 59 2.49 10.77 9.18
N PHE A 60 1.35 10.47 8.57
CA PHE A 60 1.16 10.74 7.14
C PHE A 60 1.08 12.23 6.82
N ARG A 61 0.72 13.11 7.77
CA ARG A 61 0.84 14.55 7.60
C ARG A 61 2.29 14.98 7.45
N GLU A 62 3.19 14.44 8.27
CA GLU A 62 4.63 14.66 8.13
C GLU A 62 5.19 14.05 6.84
N VAL A 63 4.72 12.85 6.45
CA VAL A 63 5.04 12.28 5.12
C VAL A 63 4.66 13.25 4.00
N ARG A 64 3.48 13.89 4.06
CA ARG A 64 3.08 14.90 3.05
C ARG A 64 4.02 16.10 3.02
N ARG A 65 4.54 16.53 4.18
CA ARG A 65 5.50 17.65 4.26
C ARG A 65 6.82 17.30 3.58
N VAL A 66 7.37 16.11 3.85
CA VAL A 66 8.68 15.69 3.31
C VAL A 66 8.61 15.24 1.84
N LEU A 67 7.44 14.88 1.32
CA LEU A 67 7.27 14.58 -0.10
C LEU A 67 7.43 15.83 -0.97
N HIS A 68 8.08 15.65 -2.13
CA HIS A 68 8.11 16.63 -3.21
C HIS A 68 6.67 17.03 -3.64
N PRO A 69 6.40 18.23 -4.21
CA PRO A 69 5.05 18.69 -4.56
C PRO A 69 4.23 17.75 -5.46
N ASN A 70 4.90 16.93 -6.27
CA ASN A 70 4.31 15.92 -7.15
C ASN A 70 4.47 14.48 -6.62
N GLY A 71 4.82 14.30 -5.34
CA GLY A 71 5.09 13.01 -4.74
C GLY A 71 3.84 12.18 -4.43
N THR A 72 4.05 10.87 -4.32
CA THR A 72 2.99 9.87 -4.07
C THR A 72 3.18 9.15 -2.74
N LEU A 73 2.07 8.68 -2.17
CA LEU A 73 2.03 7.80 -1.02
C LEU A 73 1.31 6.51 -1.40
N TRP A 74 1.93 5.37 -1.13
CA TRP A 74 1.40 4.04 -1.33
C TRP A 74 1.31 3.33 0.02
N VAL A 75 0.09 3.08 0.51
CA VAL A 75 -0.15 2.47 1.83
C VAL A 75 -0.80 1.12 1.65
N ASN A 76 -0.08 0.04 1.95
CA ASN A 76 -0.69 -1.27 2.15
C ASN A 76 -1.28 -1.34 3.56
N VAL A 77 -2.56 -1.65 3.68
CA VAL A 77 -3.19 -1.82 4.99
C VAL A 77 -4.23 -2.94 4.98
N GLY A 78 -4.15 -3.78 6.00
CA GLY A 78 -5.07 -4.87 6.24
C GLY A 78 -6.17 -4.47 7.22
N ASP A 79 -7.38 -4.94 6.96
CA ASP A 79 -8.49 -4.82 7.91
C ASP A 79 -8.40 -5.76 9.13
N SER A 80 -9.12 -5.41 10.19
CA SER A 80 -9.28 -6.15 11.43
C SER A 80 -10.76 -6.41 11.72
N TYR A 81 -11.05 -7.49 12.45
CA TYR A 81 -12.38 -7.77 12.97
C TYR A 81 -12.46 -7.40 14.44
N ALA A 82 -13.57 -6.81 14.85
CA ALA A 82 -13.87 -6.53 16.25
C ALA A 82 -14.08 -7.85 16.99
N THR A 83 -13.09 -8.24 17.81
CA THR A 83 -13.08 -9.53 18.51
C THR A 83 -12.50 -9.40 19.91
N ASN A 84 -12.74 -10.41 20.73
CA ASN A 84 -12.10 -10.56 22.03
C ASN A 84 -11.08 -11.70 21.95
N SER A 85 -9.85 -11.43 22.34
CA SER A 85 -8.81 -12.46 22.54
C SER A 85 -7.87 -12.04 23.66
N GLY A 86 -7.43 -13.02 24.47
CA GLY A 86 -6.37 -12.76 25.45
C GLY A 86 -5.02 -12.50 24.80
N ASN A 87 -4.05 -12.01 25.57
CA ASN A 87 -2.66 -11.96 25.14
C ASN A 87 -2.20 -13.37 24.75
N GLN A 88 -1.50 -13.46 23.61
CA GLN A 88 -0.79 -14.68 23.24
C GLN A 88 0.70 -14.37 23.26
N PRO A 89 1.48 -15.04 24.13
CA PRO A 89 2.92 -14.84 24.16
C PRO A 89 3.55 -15.27 22.83
N PRO A 90 4.76 -14.77 22.50
CA PRO A 90 5.54 -15.27 21.37
C PRO A 90 5.64 -16.81 21.46
N THR A 91 5.18 -17.52 20.43
CA THR A 91 5.29 -19.00 20.39
C THR A 91 6.52 -19.42 19.61
N ASN A 92 7.20 -20.47 20.11
CA ASN A 92 8.47 -20.92 19.55
C ASN A 92 8.35 -21.36 18.08
N THR A 93 9.41 -21.04 17.33
CA THR A 93 9.76 -21.36 15.92
C THR A 93 9.31 -20.41 14.83
N ARG A 94 8.27 -19.60 15.03
CA ARG A 94 7.92 -18.56 14.04
C ARG A 94 7.71 -17.22 14.69
N ASN A 95 6.83 -17.06 15.68
CA ASN A 95 6.37 -15.77 16.20
C ASN A 95 7.35 -15.12 17.20
N SER A 96 8.19 -14.20 16.74
CA SER A 96 9.10 -13.41 17.59
C SER A 96 8.42 -12.25 18.33
N CYS A 97 7.22 -11.86 17.91
CA CYS A 97 6.38 -10.84 18.55
C CYS A 97 5.05 -11.46 19.05
N GLY A 98 4.57 -10.96 20.20
CA GLY A 98 3.29 -11.37 20.78
C GLY A 98 2.09 -10.85 19.98
N HIS A 99 0.91 -11.37 20.28
CA HIS A 99 -0.34 -10.77 19.84
C HIS A 99 -0.94 -9.92 20.95
N THR A 100 -1.35 -8.71 20.61
CA THR A 100 -2.09 -7.81 21.49
C THR A 100 -3.41 -8.46 21.93
N ALA A 101 -3.74 -8.35 23.23
CA ALA A 101 -5.07 -8.65 23.72
C ALA A 101 -6.08 -7.77 22.98
N LYS A 102 -7.10 -8.41 22.41
CA LYS A 102 -8.15 -7.71 21.66
C LYS A 102 -9.36 -7.54 22.54
N ARG A 103 -9.94 -6.34 22.50
CA ARG A 103 -11.29 -6.05 22.98
C ARG A 103 -12.11 -5.55 21.82
N VAL A 104 -13.40 -5.82 21.82
CA VAL A 104 -14.34 -5.19 20.90
C VAL A 104 -14.25 -3.66 21.09
N PRO A 105 -13.83 -2.89 20.06
CA PRO A 105 -13.70 -1.44 20.19
C PRO A 105 -15.06 -0.78 20.41
N GLN A 106 -15.07 0.36 21.09
CA GLN A 106 -16.31 1.12 21.31
C GLN A 106 -16.98 1.45 19.97
N GLY A 107 -18.30 1.29 19.90
CA GLY A 107 -19.08 1.54 18.69
C GLY A 107 -19.15 0.38 17.69
N TYR A 108 -18.40 -0.71 17.90
CA TYR A 108 -18.44 -1.90 17.06
C TYR A 108 -19.15 -3.06 17.76
N LYS A 109 -19.85 -3.90 16.99
CA LYS A 109 -20.38 -5.17 17.49
C LYS A 109 -19.30 -6.24 17.36
N LYS A 110 -19.37 -7.25 18.22
CA LYS A 110 -18.51 -8.44 18.10
C LYS A 110 -18.71 -9.07 16.72
N LYS A 111 -17.60 -9.42 16.06
CA LYS A 111 -17.50 -9.94 14.67
C LYS A 111 -17.67 -8.90 13.56
N ASP A 112 -17.84 -7.61 13.86
CA ASP A 112 -17.86 -6.60 12.81
C ASP A 112 -16.50 -6.54 12.09
N LEU A 113 -16.53 -6.45 10.77
CA LEU A 113 -15.38 -5.98 10.00
C LEU A 113 -15.24 -4.48 10.29
N ILE A 114 -14.10 -4.06 10.81
CA ILE A 114 -13.94 -2.69 11.29
C ILE A 114 -13.92 -1.70 10.11
N GLY A 115 -13.34 -2.09 8.98
CA GLY A 115 -13.22 -1.19 7.82
C GLY A 115 -12.02 -0.26 7.92
N ILE A 116 -10.98 -0.64 8.69
CA ILE A 116 -9.77 0.17 8.91
C ILE A 116 -9.18 0.74 7.61
N PRO A 117 -9.03 -0.04 6.52
CA PRO A 117 -8.45 0.47 5.28
C PRO A 117 -9.19 1.70 4.74
N TRP A 118 -10.51 1.63 4.64
CA TRP A 118 -11.32 2.72 4.09
C TRP A 118 -11.50 3.88 5.07
N GLN A 119 -11.57 3.60 6.37
CA GLN A 119 -11.55 4.65 7.39
C GLN A 119 -10.26 5.48 7.32
N LEU A 120 -9.10 4.81 7.21
CA LEU A 120 -7.81 5.49 7.02
C LEU A 120 -7.76 6.29 5.72
N ALA A 121 -8.18 5.69 4.60
CA ALA A 121 -8.18 6.38 3.30
C ALA A 121 -9.03 7.67 3.33
N PHE A 122 -10.19 7.64 3.98
CA PHE A 122 -11.04 8.82 4.12
C PHE A 122 -10.49 9.84 5.13
N ALA A 123 -9.89 9.39 6.23
CA ALA A 123 -9.22 10.28 7.18
C ALA A 123 -8.04 11.02 6.52
N LEU A 124 -7.23 10.33 5.72
CA LEU A 124 -6.15 10.96 4.95
C LEU A 124 -6.70 11.94 3.91
N ARG A 125 -7.78 11.59 3.20
CA ARG A 125 -8.43 12.52 2.28
C ARG A 125 -8.94 13.78 2.98
N ALA A 126 -9.55 13.62 4.16
CA ALA A 126 -10.00 14.75 4.98
C ALA A 126 -8.83 15.61 5.48
N ASP A 127 -7.67 15.01 5.73
CA ASP A 127 -6.45 15.72 6.11
C ASP A 127 -5.75 16.47 4.96
N GLY A 128 -6.26 16.35 3.73
CA GLY A 128 -5.79 17.09 2.55
C GLY A 128 -5.05 16.27 1.51
N TRP A 129 -5.06 14.94 1.61
CA TRP A 129 -4.57 14.07 0.55
C TRP A 129 -5.57 13.92 -0.60
N TYR A 130 -5.07 13.74 -1.81
CA TYR A 130 -5.89 13.22 -2.91
C TYR A 130 -5.88 11.69 -2.86
N LEU A 131 -7.02 11.06 -2.60
CA LEU A 131 -7.18 9.62 -2.75
C LEU A 131 -7.38 9.28 -4.24
N ARG A 132 -6.41 8.61 -4.85
CA ARG A 132 -6.36 8.41 -6.31
C ARG A 132 -6.87 7.06 -6.77
N GLN A 133 -6.54 6.02 -6.02
CA GLN A 133 -6.91 4.66 -6.39
C GLN A 133 -6.88 3.72 -5.20
N ASP A 134 -7.86 2.82 -5.14
CA ASP A 134 -7.80 1.59 -4.38
C ASP A 134 -7.28 0.46 -5.27
N ILE A 135 -6.22 -0.21 -4.81
CA ILE A 135 -5.63 -1.36 -5.48
C ILE A 135 -5.87 -2.57 -4.59
N ILE A 136 -6.36 -3.65 -5.19
CA ILE A 136 -6.63 -4.91 -4.50
C ILE A 136 -5.41 -5.80 -4.67
N TRP A 137 -4.71 -6.06 -3.57
CA TRP A 137 -3.74 -7.15 -3.52
C TRP A 137 -4.49 -8.46 -3.30
N GLN A 138 -4.65 -9.25 -4.36
CA GLN A 138 -5.16 -10.61 -4.29
C GLN A 138 -4.03 -11.57 -3.89
N LYS A 139 -4.24 -12.32 -2.82
CA LYS A 139 -3.30 -13.31 -2.26
C LYS A 139 -3.72 -14.73 -2.71
N PRO A 140 -3.17 -15.28 -3.81
CA PRO A 140 -3.59 -16.58 -4.33
C PRO A 140 -3.31 -17.75 -3.38
N ASN A 141 -2.39 -17.57 -2.44
CA ASN A 141 -1.97 -18.58 -1.46
C ASN A 141 -2.32 -18.18 -0.01
N CYS A 142 -3.43 -17.47 0.21
CA CYS A 142 -3.85 -17.10 1.57
C CYS A 142 -4.12 -18.34 2.44
N MET A 143 -3.68 -18.30 3.70
CA MET A 143 -3.98 -19.35 4.66
C MET A 143 -5.50 -19.45 4.90
N PRO A 144 -6.06 -20.65 5.05
CA PRO A 144 -7.45 -20.82 5.47
C PRO A 144 -7.70 -20.20 6.84
N GLU A 145 -8.93 -19.71 7.06
CA GLU A 145 -9.37 -19.19 8.35
C GLU A 145 -10.29 -20.20 9.04
N SER A 146 -10.12 -20.38 10.35
CA SER A 146 -10.99 -21.25 11.17
C SER A 146 -12.31 -20.55 11.54
N VAL A 147 -13.00 -19.99 10.54
CA VAL A 147 -14.24 -19.22 10.69
C VAL A 147 -15.25 -19.73 9.66
N ASN A 148 -16.49 -20.02 10.10
CA ASN A 148 -17.51 -20.67 9.28
C ASN A 148 -18.66 -19.75 8.82
N ASP A 149 -18.68 -18.49 9.26
CA ASP A 149 -19.77 -17.53 9.00
C ASP A 149 -19.38 -16.41 8.02
N ARG A 150 -18.28 -16.57 7.29
CA ARG A 150 -17.82 -15.67 6.21
C ARG A 150 -16.75 -16.32 5.34
N CYS A 151 -16.48 -15.73 4.19
CA CYS A 151 -15.38 -16.15 3.32
C CYS A 151 -14.01 -15.84 3.95
N THR A 152 -13.00 -16.64 3.61
CA THR A 152 -11.60 -16.37 3.88
C THR A 152 -11.18 -15.03 3.25
N LYS A 153 -10.50 -14.19 4.01
CA LYS A 153 -9.95 -12.92 3.54
C LYS A 153 -8.71 -13.18 2.69
N SER A 154 -8.92 -13.23 1.39
CA SER A 154 -7.88 -13.48 0.39
C SER A 154 -7.28 -12.22 -0.23
N HIS A 155 -7.58 -11.03 0.31
CA HIS A 155 -7.04 -9.78 -0.22
C HIS A 155 -6.72 -8.73 0.86
N GLU A 156 -5.94 -7.74 0.45
CA GLU A 156 -5.66 -6.49 1.18
C GLU A 156 -5.72 -5.30 0.22
N TYR A 157 -5.78 -4.10 0.78
CA TYR A 157 -5.76 -2.86 0.00
C TYR A 157 -4.36 -2.26 -0.05
N ILE A 158 -4.04 -1.66 -1.19
CA ILE A 158 -3.00 -0.66 -1.34
C ILE A 158 -3.70 0.61 -1.82
N PHE A 159 -3.62 1.68 -1.04
CA PHE A 159 -4.13 2.97 -1.48
C PHE A 159 -3.02 3.80 -2.11
N LEU A 160 -3.28 4.31 -3.31
CA LEU A 160 -2.49 5.38 -3.92
C LEU A 160 -3.09 6.72 -3.53
N LEU A 161 -2.29 7.54 -2.84
CA LEU A 161 -2.58 8.93 -2.55
C LEU A 161 -1.51 9.85 -3.17
N SER A 162 -1.89 11.09 -3.44
CA SER A 162 -0.97 12.11 -3.97
C SER A 162 -1.04 13.42 -3.21
N LYS A 163 0.09 14.14 -3.16
CA LYS A 163 0.17 15.47 -2.53
C LYS A 163 -0.59 16.54 -3.32
N SER A 164 -0.69 16.37 -4.65
CA SER A 164 -1.38 17.29 -5.55
C SER A 164 -2.20 16.54 -6.61
N ALA A 165 -3.05 17.27 -7.35
CA ALA A 165 -3.83 16.71 -8.45
C ALA A 165 -2.96 16.26 -9.64
N HIS A 166 -1.82 16.92 -9.82
CA HIS A 166 -0.81 16.61 -10.85
C HIS A 166 0.45 16.09 -10.18
N TYR A 167 0.60 14.76 -10.18
CA TYR A 167 1.68 14.07 -9.49
C TYR A 167 2.50 13.22 -10.48
N TYR A 168 3.72 12.88 -10.09
CA TYR A 168 4.56 11.97 -10.86
C TYR A 168 3.95 10.56 -10.84
N PHE A 169 3.73 10.00 -12.03
CA PHE A 169 3.25 8.63 -12.18
C PHE A 169 3.76 8.01 -13.49
N ASN A 170 4.76 7.14 -13.40
CA ASN A 170 5.32 6.45 -14.56
C ASN A 170 4.51 5.19 -14.92
N ALA A 171 3.38 5.40 -15.61
CA ALA A 171 2.51 4.32 -16.07
C ALA A 171 3.22 3.35 -17.05
N ALA A 172 4.19 3.85 -17.82
CA ALA A 172 4.93 3.06 -18.78
C ALA A 172 5.82 2.02 -18.09
N ALA A 173 6.51 2.41 -17.00
CA ALA A 173 7.38 1.52 -16.23
C ALA A 173 6.66 0.32 -15.61
N ILE A 174 5.35 0.44 -15.35
CA ILE A 174 4.55 -0.63 -14.74
C ILE A 174 3.55 -1.28 -15.69
N SER A 175 3.55 -0.89 -16.97
CA SER A 175 2.66 -1.47 -17.97
C SER A 175 2.84 -3.00 -18.07
N GLU A 176 1.82 -3.70 -18.56
CA GLU A 176 1.81 -5.16 -18.64
C GLU A 176 1.54 -5.63 -20.08
N PRO A 177 2.04 -6.80 -20.50
CA PRO A 177 1.72 -7.36 -21.81
C PRO A 177 0.22 -7.53 -22.00
N VAL A 178 -0.27 -7.29 -23.22
CA VAL A 178 -1.68 -7.59 -23.52
C VAL A 178 -1.87 -9.10 -23.65
N THR A 179 -2.91 -9.64 -23.00
CA THR A 179 -3.28 -11.06 -23.07
C THR A 179 -4.01 -11.45 -24.36
N SER A 180 -4.47 -10.47 -25.15
CA SER A 180 -5.15 -10.66 -26.43
C SER A 180 -4.92 -9.45 -27.35
N ALA A 181 -4.60 -9.68 -28.63
CA ALA A 181 -4.38 -8.62 -29.62
C ALA A 181 -5.63 -7.73 -29.89
N LYS A 182 -6.81 -8.15 -29.42
CA LYS A 182 -8.05 -7.38 -29.53
C LYS A 182 -8.18 -6.34 -28.40
N GLY A 183 -7.95 -5.08 -28.76
CA GLY A 183 -8.64 -3.89 -28.23
C GLY A 183 -8.15 -3.33 -26.90
N ASN A 184 -7.22 -2.36 -26.96
CA ASN A 184 -7.04 -1.37 -25.89
C ASN A 184 -7.10 0.04 -26.52
N ALA A 185 -8.26 0.43 -27.01
CA ALA A 185 -8.57 1.83 -27.27
C ALA A 185 -9.85 2.18 -26.52
N ARG A 186 -9.97 3.44 -26.09
CA ARG A 186 -11.14 3.99 -25.41
C ARG A 186 -12.35 3.96 -26.35
N THR A 187 -13.05 2.85 -26.39
CA THR A 187 -14.39 2.79 -26.97
C THR A 187 -15.31 2.12 -25.98
N PHE A 188 -16.20 2.94 -25.42
CA PHE A 188 -17.48 2.49 -24.90
C PHE A 188 -18.00 1.37 -25.80
N ARG A 189 -18.30 0.20 -25.20
CA ARG A 189 -19.10 -0.81 -25.89
C ARG A 189 -20.37 -0.13 -26.39
N GLY A 190 -20.71 -0.38 -27.65
CA GLY A 190 -22.02 -0.01 -28.20
C GLY A 190 -23.12 -0.44 -27.24
N GLY A 191 -23.98 0.51 -26.90
CA GLY A 191 -25.05 0.35 -25.93
C GLY A 191 -25.61 1.71 -25.54
N GLY A 192 -26.42 2.29 -26.43
CA GLY A 192 -27.17 3.53 -26.21
C GLY A 192 -26.35 4.80 -26.47
N ALA A 193 -26.69 5.52 -27.53
CA ALA A 193 -26.47 6.95 -27.51
C ALA A 193 -27.24 7.50 -26.30
N TYR A 194 -26.57 8.19 -25.36
CA TYR A 194 -27.27 9.06 -24.43
C TYR A 194 -27.88 10.20 -25.26
N THR A 195 -29.04 9.95 -25.85
CA THR A 195 -29.88 10.97 -26.46
C THR A 195 -30.50 11.73 -25.31
N GLY A 196 -29.93 12.91 -24.97
CA GLY A 196 -30.45 13.77 -23.91
C GLY A 196 -31.97 13.99 -24.03
N GLY A 197 -32.75 13.16 -23.34
CA GLY A 197 -34.21 13.19 -23.32
C GLY A 197 -34.95 12.73 -24.58
N ARG A 198 -34.36 12.00 -25.54
CA ARG A 198 -35.10 11.48 -26.71
C ARG A 198 -35.08 9.95 -26.76
N SER A 199 -35.94 9.33 -25.95
CA SER A 199 -36.06 7.88 -25.79
C SER A 199 -36.99 7.19 -26.82
N HIS A 200 -37.25 7.81 -27.98
CA HIS A 200 -38.28 7.31 -28.90
C HIS A 200 -37.78 6.48 -30.09
N ASP A 201 -36.48 6.39 -30.35
CA ASP A 201 -35.93 5.54 -31.42
C ASP A 201 -34.69 4.77 -30.95
N ASN A 202 -34.91 3.67 -30.23
CA ASN A 202 -33.85 2.71 -29.87
C ASN A 202 -33.35 1.87 -31.07
N SER A 203 -33.94 2.05 -32.25
CA SER A 203 -33.61 1.36 -33.49
C SER A 203 -32.79 2.21 -34.48
N ALA A 204 -32.50 3.47 -34.16
CA ALA A 204 -31.67 4.31 -35.01
C ALA A 204 -30.22 3.78 -35.02
N GLN A 205 -29.83 3.10 -36.10
CA GLN A 205 -28.43 2.84 -36.41
C GLN A 205 -27.76 4.16 -36.75
N VAL A 206 -27.14 4.80 -35.76
CA VAL A 206 -26.20 5.87 -36.02
C VAL A 206 -24.90 5.20 -36.45
N GLU A 207 -24.55 5.27 -37.73
CA GLU A 207 -23.18 5.07 -38.18
C GLU A 207 -22.33 6.19 -37.58
N ARG A 208 -21.91 5.98 -36.32
CA ARG A 208 -20.70 6.64 -35.85
C ARG A 208 -19.58 5.92 -36.55
N GLU A 209 -18.64 6.66 -37.12
CA GLU A 209 -17.28 6.16 -37.29
C GLU A 209 -16.83 5.71 -35.91
N SER A 210 -17.12 4.46 -35.57
CA SER A 210 -16.47 3.81 -34.45
C SER A 210 -15.01 3.99 -34.81
N HIS A 211 -14.29 4.75 -34.00
CA HIS A 211 -12.84 4.69 -33.99
C HIS A 211 -12.53 3.30 -33.45
N GLY A 212 -12.80 2.29 -34.29
CA GLY A 212 -12.81 0.89 -33.95
C GLY A 212 -11.43 0.53 -33.44
N ASN A 213 -11.38 -0.56 -32.66
CA ASN A 213 -10.16 -1.11 -32.09
C ASN A 213 -8.95 -0.93 -33.02
N ALA A 214 -8.19 0.15 -32.83
CA ALA A 214 -6.90 0.28 -33.44
C ALA A 214 -6.03 -0.81 -32.81
N GLU A 215 -5.28 -1.52 -33.64
CA GLU A 215 -4.34 -2.51 -33.17
C GLU A 215 -3.38 -1.86 -32.17
N ASN A 216 -3.21 -2.51 -31.02
CA ASN A 216 -2.25 -2.05 -30.04
C ASN A 216 -0.83 -2.38 -30.53
N LYS A 217 -0.23 -1.44 -31.26
CA LYS A 217 1.13 -1.55 -31.81
C LYS A 217 2.22 -1.74 -30.75
N THR A 218 1.96 -1.37 -29.49
CA THR A 218 2.96 -1.50 -28.41
C THR A 218 3.00 -2.88 -27.79
N GLY A 219 1.96 -3.71 -27.96
CA GLY A 219 1.83 -4.99 -27.26
C GLY A 219 1.69 -4.88 -25.73
N ARG A 220 1.53 -3.65 -25.18
CA ARG A 220 1.47 -3.38 -23.74
C ARG A 220 0.19 -2.64 -23.35
N ARG A 221 -0.25 -2.77 -22.09
CA ARG A 221 -1.41 -2.07 -21.53
C ARG A 221 -1.11 -1.48 -20.17
N SER A 222 -1.92 -0.52 -19.74
CA SER A 222 -1.86 -0.02 -18.36
C SER A 222 -2.10 -1.15 -17.36
N LYS A 223 -1.33 -1.15 -16.27
CA LYS A 223 -1.48 -2.11 -15.17
C LYS A 223 -2.90 -2.02 -14.60
N ARG A 224 -3.57 -3.16 -14.39
CA ARG A 224 -4.89 -3.20 -13.73
C ARG A 224 -4.76 -2.98 -12.22
N SER A 225 -5.86 -2.66 -11.55
CA SER A 225 -5.90 -2.38 -10.10
C SER A 225 -6.05 -3.62 -9.21
N VAL A 226 -6.15 -4.83 -9.79
CA VAL A 226 -6.16 -6.08 -9.02
C VAL A 226 -4.84 -6.79 -9.28
N TRP A 227 -4.00 -6.87 -8.25
CA TRP A 227 -2.65 -7.43 -8.33
C TRP A 227 -2.62 -8.80 -7.66
N SER A 228 -2.41 -9.84 -8.47
CA SER A 228 -2.23 -11.19 -7.96
C SER A 228 -0.76 -11.40 -7.59
N VAL A 229 -0.46 -11.41 -6.28
CA VAL A 229 0.91 -11.61 -5.78
C VAL A 229 0.85 -12.58 -4.61
N SER A 230 1.58 -13.69 -4.70
CA SER A 230 1.68 -14.66 -3.61
C SER A 230 2.36 -14.03 -2.39
N THR A 231 1.86 -14.38 -1.21
CA THR A 231 2.59 -14.13 0.04
C THR A 231 3.83 -15.03 0.05
N ASN A 232 5.01 -14.45 0.22
CA ASN A 232 6.24 -15.23 0.41
C ASN A 232 6.49 -15.33 1.92
N GLY A 233 6.62 -16.54 2.45
CA GLY A 233 7.16 -16.72 3.80
C GLY A 233 8.64 -16.37 3.77
N PHE A 234 9.03 -15.20 4.29
CA PHE A 234 10.45 -14.89 4.45
C PHE A 234 11.05 -15.89 5.46
N ARG A 235 12.16 -16.56 5.09
CA ARG A 235 12.77 -17.64 5.89
C ARG A 235 13.52 -17.15 7.13
N SER A 236 13.69 -15.84 7.32
CA SER A 236 14.19 -15.25 8.58
C SER A 236 13.03 -14.63 9.36
N ALA A 237 13.16 -14.63 10.69
CA ALA A 237 12.13 -14.42 11.72
C ALA A 237 11.35 -13.08 11.73
N HIS A 238 10.81 -12.63 10.57
CA HIS A 238 10.14 -11.34 10.39
C HIS A 238 8.70 -11.53 9.97
N PHE A 239 7.81 -10.88 10.71
CA PHE A 239 6.39 -10.84 10.45
C PHE A 239 6.01 -9.62 9.64
N ALA A 240 4.93 -9.76 8.88
CA ALA A 240 4.25 -8.68 8.15
C ALA A 240 5.11 -7.99 7.07
N VAL A 241 6.03 -8.72 6.45
CA VAL A 241 6.74 -8.21 5.27
C VAL A 241 5.85 -8.38 4.04
N PHE A 242 5.43 -7.27 3.41
CA PHE A 242 4.81 -7.36 2.08
C PHE A 242 5.84 -7.91 1.06
N PRO A 243 5.41 -8.71 0.06
CA PRO A 243 6.33 -9.23 -0.96
C PRO A 243 6.99 -8.12 -1.78
N GLU A 244 8.27 -8.27 -2.14
CA GLU A 244 8.99 -7.31 -2.98
C GLU A 244 8.23 -7.02 -4.28
N LYS A 245 7.76 -8.06 -4.98
CA LYS A 245 6.94 -7.95 -6.21
C LYS A 245 5.66 -7.14 -6.05
N LEU A 246 5.14 -7.00 -4.83
CA LEU A 246 3.95 -6.19 -4.57
C LEU A 246 4.28 -4.68 -4.63
N ILE A 247 5.44 -4.29 -4.12
CA ILE A 247 5.83 -2.88 -4.01
C ILE A 247 6.72 -2.37 -5.14
N GLU A 248 7.36 -3.27 -5.89
CA GLU A 248 8.07 -2.96 -7.14
C GLU A 248 7.28 -1.99 -8.05
N PRO A 249 6.00 -2.25 -8.40
CA PRO A 249 5.23 -1.30 -9.21
C PRO A 249 4.97 0.04 -8.50
N CYS A 250 4.84 0.07 -7.17
CA CYS A 250 4.67 1.32 -6.42
C CYS A 250 5.91 2.23 -6.56
N ILE A 251 7.11 1.66 -6.44
CA ILE A 251 8.38 2.39 -6.57
C ILE A 251 8.60 2.82 -8.02
N LEU A 252 8.40 1.93 -9.00
CA LEU A 252 8.59 2.26 -10.42
C LEU A 252 7.63 3.34 -10.89
N ALA A 253 6.37 3.30 -10.46
CA ALA A 253 5.38 4.30 -10.83
C ALA A 253 5.55 5.61 -10.07
N GLY A 254 5.84 5.56 -8.77
CA GLY A 254 5.85 6.73 -7.89
C GLY A 254 7.21 7.43 -7.75
N CYS A 255 8.32 6.78 -8.06
CA CYS A 255 9.67 7.35 -7.89
C CYS A 255 10.43 7.46 -9.23
N PRO A 256 10.90 8.66 -9.61
CA PRO A 256 11.84 8.79 -10.70
C PRO A 256 13.12 8.00 -10.41
N GLU A 257 13.83 7.63 -11.48
CA GLU A 257 15.16 7.02 -11.37
C GLU A 257 16.12 7.97 -10.65
N GLY A 258 16.96 7.42 -9.76
CA GLY A 258 17.81 8.23 -8.87
C GLY A 258 17.05 9.00 -7.77
N GLY A 259 15.71 8.98 -7.76
CA GLY A 259 14.89 9.58 -6.71
C GLY A 259 14.98 8.83 -5.38
N VAL A 260 14.27 9.34 -4.36
CA VAL A 260 14.33 8.82 -2.99
C VAL A 260 12.97 8.26 -2.56
N VAL A 261 12.98 7.01 -2.08
CA VAL A 261 11.84 6.30 -1.51
C VAL A 261 11.86 6.44 0.03
N LEU A 262 10.72 6.73 0.63
CA LEU A 262 10.52 6.78 2.07
C LEU A 262 9.68 5.59 2.54
N ASP A 263 10.02 5.04 3.71
CA ASP A 263 9.15 4.14 4.47
C ASP A 263 9.19 4.51 5.97
N PRO A 264 8.14 5.13 6.54
CA PRO A 264 8.10 5.48 7.96
C PRO A 264 7.96 4.27 8.90
N PHE A 265 7.71 3.07 8.36
CA PHE A 265 7.53 1.84 9.13
C PHE A 265 8.37 0.72 8.48
N ALA A 266 9.67 0.95 8.40
CA ALA A 266 10.56 0.19 7.50
C ALA A 266 10.63 -1.31 7.82
N GLY A 267 10.39 -1.73 9.06
CA GLY A 267 10.42 -3.13 9.47
C GLY A 267 11.73 -3.79 9.07
N SER A 268 11.65 -4.88 8.30
CA SER A 268 12.84 -5.57 7.80
C SER A 268 13.52 -4.89 6.59
N GLY A 269 13.10 -3.70 6.18
CA GLY A 269 13.74 -2.90 5.12
C GLY A 269 13.39 -3.30 3.68
N THR A 270 12.24 -3.95 3.45
CA THR A 270 11.87 -4.46 2.11
C THR A 270 11.73 -3.35 1.07
N ALA A 271 11.13 -2.21 1.44
CA ALA A 271 11.06 -1.05 0.56
C ALA A 271 12.46 -0.55 0.15
N GLY A 272 13.41 -0.53 1.09
CA GLY A 272 14.79 -0.14 0.82
C GLY A 272 15.56 -1.11 -0.06
N VAL A 273 15.35 -2.42 0.12
CA VAL A 273 15.91 -3.47 -0.73
C VAL A 273 15.47 -3.27 -2.18
N VAL A 274 14.17 -3.08 -2.40
CA VAL A 274 13.62 -2.88 -3.75
C VAL A 274 14.06 -1.53 -4.33
N ALA A 275 14.04 -0.45 -3.53
CA ALA A 275 14.50 0.87 -3.96
C ALA A 275 15.95 0.83 -4.46
N LYS A 276 16.86 0.25 -3.68
CA LYS A 276 18.28 0.14 -4.05
C LYS A 276 18.47 -0.71 -5.29
N ARG A 277 17.81 -1.87 -5.40
CA ARG A 277 17.88 -2.74 -6.58
C ARG A 277 17.46 -2.01 -7.85
N MET A 278 16.46 -1.14 -7.73
CA MET A 278 15.94 -0.31 -8.81
C MET A 278 16.76 0.98 -9.05
N GLY A 279 17.88 1.21 -8.36
CA GLY A 279 18.64 2.45 -8.55
C GLY A 279 17.88 3.69 -8.04
N ARG A 280 17.30 3.59 -6.84
CA ARG A 280 16.75 4.72 -6.07
C ARG A 280 17.44 4.81 -4.72
N GLY A 281 17.47 6.00 -4.12
CA GLY A 281 17.82 6.19 -2.72
C GLY A 281 16.68 5.77 -1.78
N PHE A 282 16.99 5.60 -0.50
CA PHE A 282 16.01 5.16 0.50
C PHE A 282 16.21 5.83 1.87
N VAL A 283 15.11 6.20 2.52
CA VAL A 283 15.08 6.60 3.92
C VAL A 283 14.00 5.76 4.63
N GLY A 284 14.39 5.03 5.66
CA GLY A 284 13.46 4.26 6.49
C GLY A 284 13.47 4.74 7.95
N CYS A 285 12.31 4.72 8.61
CA CYS A 285 12.22 4.86 10.07
C CYS A 285 11.82 3.52 10.68
N GLU A 286 12.45 3.11 11.77
CA GLU A 286 12.11 1.88 12.49
C GLU A 286 12.41 2.03 13.98
N ILE A 287 11.44 1.64 14.81
CA ILE A 287 11.52 1.84 16.26
C ILE A 287 12.21 0.66 16.97
N VAL A 288 12.13 -0.54 16.40
CA VAL A 288 12.72 -1.76 16.97
C VAL A 288 14.19 -1.89 16.56
N PRO A 289 15.17 -1.83 17.49
CA PRO A 289 16.60 -1.80 17.16
C PRO A 289 17.06 -3.03 16.35
N SER A 290 16.57 -4.22 16.67
CA SER A 290 16.92 -5.44 15.94
C SER A 290 16.39 -5.46 14.49
N TYR A 291 15.31 -4.73 14.20
CA TYR A 291 14.80 -4.55 12.84
C TYR A 291 15.61 -3.51 12.07
N VAL A 292 16.09 -2.45 12.74
CA VAL A 292 17.04 -1.48 12.16
C VAL A 292 18.31 -2.17 11.64
N GLU A 293 18.98 -2.93 12.51
CA GLU A 293 20.21 -3.66 12.15
C GLU A 293 19.98 -4.60 10.96
N MET A 294 18.83 -5.28 10.97
CA MET A 294 18.46 -6.17 9.90
C MET A 294 18.22 -5.45 8.58
N ALA A 295 17.42 -4.39 8.60
CA ALA A 295 17.10 -3.61 7.42
C ALA A 295 18.38 -3.05 6.81
N ALA A 296 19.27 -2.50 7.63
CA ALA A 296 20.57 -1.98 7.20
C ALA A 296 21.41 -3.08 6.51
N ARG A 297 21.54 -4.27 7.11
CA ARG A 297 22.25 -5.40 6.50
C ARG A 297 21.65 -5.83 5.17
N ARG A 298 20.32 -6.06 5.14
CA ARG A 298 19.62 -6.51 3.92
C ARG A 298 19.78 -5.51 2.78
N ILE A 299 19.71 -4.21 3.06
CA ILE A 299 19.90 -3.17 2.05
C ILE A 299 21.36 -3.11 1.60
N ALA A 300 22.33 -3.30 2.50
CA ALA A 300 23.75 -3.31 2.15
C ALA A 300 24.11 -4.43 1.16
N GLU A 301 23.54 -5.63 1.35
CA GLU A 301 23.78 -6.83 0.53
C GLU A 301 23.20 -6.78 -0.89
N VAL A 302 22.30 -5.84 -1.18
CA VAL A 302 21.66 -5.75 -2.51
C VAL A 302 22.63 -5.16 -3.54
N GLU A 303 22.89 -5.93 -4.59
CA GLU A 303 23.49 -5.46 -5.83
C GLU A 303 22.44 -4.80 -6.73
N ARG A 304 22.88 -3.84 -7.54
CA ARG A 304 22.00 -3.09 -8.43
C ARG A 304 21.64 -3.93 -9.64
N ASN A 305 20.43 -3.81 -10.16
CA ASN A 305 20.17 -4.28 -11.51
C ASN A 305 20.97 -3.39 -12.48
N GLU A 306 21.68 -4.02 -13.42
CA GLU A 306 22.34 -3.34 -14.54
C GLU A 306 21.33 -2.63 -15.45
#